data_AF-A0A7X2MXG6-F1
#
_entry.id   AF-A0A7X2MXG6-F1
#
_cell.length_a   1.000
_cell.length_b   1.000
_cell.length_c   1.000
_cell.angle_alpha   90.00
_cell.angle_beta   90.00
_cell.angle_gamma   90.00
#
_symmetry.space_group_name_H-M   'P 1'
#
loop_
_entity.id
_entity.type
_entity.pdbx_description
1 polymer ?
#
loop_
_entity_poly.entity_id
_entity_poly.type
_entity_poly.pdbx_seq_one_letter_code
_entity_poly.pdbx_strand_id
1 'polypeptide(L)'
;NGHKNRGCIKYISTGTDYRASVDETSDYFKLYYSKRTESERYNSRFKNLNLENASVRNIKSVSNLNTLGHICLLTVAIAAIAVGNQDKIRSLNGLKRVS
;
A
#
# COMPACT_ATOMS: atom_id res chain seq x y z
N ASN A 1 0.49 -18.26 -32.48
CA ASN A 1 -0.51 -18.64 -31.45
C ASN A 1 -0.11 -18.05 -30.10
N GLY A 2 -0.55 -16.83 -29.76
CA GLY A 2 0.08 -16.01 -28.71
C GLY A 2 -0.86 -15.18 -27.83
N HIS A 3 -2.06 -15.68 -27.50
CA HIS A 3 -2.92 -15.00 -26.54
C HIS A 3 -2.63 -15.48 -25.11
N LYS A 4 -2.00 -14.64 -24.28
CA LYS A 4 -1.88 -14.88 -22.84
C LYS A 4 -3.12 -14.37 -22.11
N ASN A 5 -4.26 -15.03 -22.32
CA ASN A 5 -5.48 -14.80 -21.53
C ASN A 5 -5.36 -15.55 -20.19
N ARG A 6 -4.39 -15.17 -19.34
CA ARG A 6 -4.36 -15.66 -17.95
C ARG A 6 -5.14 -14.67 -17.10
N GLY A 7 -6.45 -14.88 -17.00
CA GLY A 7 -7.26 -14.18 -15.99
C GLY A 7 -6.76 -14.51 -14.58
N CYS A 8 -7.01 -13.62 -13.61
CA CYS A 8 -6.76 -13.94 -12.20
C CYS A 8 -7.69 -15.09 -11.76
N ILE A 9 -7.10 -16.18 -11.25
CA ILE A 9 -7.85 -17.24 -10.58
C ILE A 9 -8.09 -16.78 -9.13
N LYS A 10 -9.36 -16.58 -8.77
CA LYS A 10 -9.76 -16.34 -7.37
C LYS A 10 -10.27 -17.65 -6.78
N TYR A 11 -9.65 -18.11 -5.70
CA TYR A 11 -10.16 -19.23 -4.91
C TYR A 11 -11.25 -18.72 -3.96
N ILE A 12 -12.36 -19.45 -3.88
CA ILE A 12 -13.41 -19.22 -2.89
C ILE A 12 -13.12 -20.14 -1.71
N SER A 13 -13.13 -19.60 -0.49
CA SER A 13 -12.96 -20.41 0.72
C SER A 13 -14.31 -21.01 1.11
N THR A 14 -14.49 -22.29 0.87
CA THR A 14 -15.68 -23.08 1.26
C THR A 14 -15.43 -23.84 2.57
N GLY A 15 -15.06 -23.10 3.61
CA GLY A 15 -14.88 -23.63 4.96
C GLY A 15 -16.15 -23.50 5.82
N THR A 16 -16.14 -24.12 7.01
CA THR A 16 -17.12 -23.88 8.08
C THR A 16 -16.56 -22.99 9.19
N ASP A 17 -15.44 -22.31 8.92
CA ASP A 17 -14.76 -21.47 9.89
C ASP A 17 -15.44 -20.10 10.02
N TYR A 18 -14.98 -19.28 10.97
CA TYR A 18 -15.55 -17.95 11.19
C TYR A 18 -15.43 -17.04 9.95
N ARG A 19 -14.58 -17.35 8.97
CA ARG A 19 -14.44 -16.55 7.76
C ARG A 19 -15.60 -16.80 6.80
N ALA A 20 -16.16 -18.02 6.81
CA ALA A 20 -17.34 -18.37 6.03
C ALA A 20 -18.64 -17.70 6.53
N SER A 21 -18.69 -17.26 7.79
CA SER A 21 -19.84 -16.52 8.33
C SER A 21 -19.81 -15.02 8.02
N VAL A 22 -18.74 -14.52 7.39
CA VAL A 22 -18.62 -13.10 7.03
C VAL A 22 -19.36 -12.84 5.73
N ASP A 23 -20.30 -11.88 5.76
CA ASP A 23 -20.96 -11.40 4.55
C ASP A 23 -20.03 -10.52 3.71
N GLU A 24 -19.38 -11.12 2.71
CA GLU A 24 -18.49 -10.41 1.77
C GLU A 24 -19.25 -9.45 0.84
N THR A 25 -20.58 -9.59 0.71
CA THR A 25 -21.40 -8.78 -0.19
C THR A 25 -21.86 -7.47 0.45
N SER A 26 -21.87 -7.41 1.78
CA SER A 26 -22.17 -6.21 2.55
C SER A 26 -21.25 -5.04 2.18
N ASP A 27 -21.84 -3.85 2.06
CA ASP A 27 -21.08 -2.63 1.82
C ASP A 27 -20.14 -2.28 2.98
N TYR A 28 -20.52 -2.66 4.20
CA TYR A 28 -19.65 -2.51 5.38
C TYR A 28 -18.37 -3.32 5.22
N PHE A 29 -18.49 -4.59 4.81
CA PHE A 29 -17.35 -5.45 4.57
C PHE A 29 -16.44 -4.89 3.47
N LYS A 30 -17.02 -4.51 2.33
CA LYS A 30 -16.26 -3.93 1.20
C LYS A 30 -15.49 -2.69 1.62
N LEU A 31 -16.12 -1.79 2.38
CA LEU A 31 -15.49 -0.57 2.88
C LEU A 31 -14.32 -0.87 3.81
N TYR A 32 -14.51 -1.75 4.78
CA TYR A 32 -13.46 -2.11 5.74
C TYR A 32 -12.30 -2.86 5.07
N TYR A 33 -12.63 -3.77 4.16
CA TYR A 33 -11.64 -4.53 3.38
C TYR A 33 -10.84 -3.61 2.45
N SER A 34 -11.48 -2.59 1.86
CA SER A 34 -10.81 -1.54 1.09
C SER A 34 -9.82 -0.76 1.96
N LYS A 35 -10.23 -0.31 3.14
CA LYS A 35 -9.34 0.38 4.10
C LYS A 35 -8.13 -0.47 4.47
N ARG A 36 -8.34 -1.76 4.81
CA ARG A 36 -7.25 -2.71 5.09
C ARG A 36 -6.29 -2.84 3.91
N THR A 37 -6.82 -2.98 2.70
CA THR A 37 -6.03 -3.09 1.47
C THR A 37 -5.17 -1.85 1.24
N GLU A 38 -5.70 -0.65 1.48
CA GLU A 38 -4.93 0.60 1.39
C GLU A 38 -3.83 0.68 2.46
N SER A 39 -4.08 0.21 3.69
CA SER A 39 -3.05 0.10 4.73
C SER A 39 -1.92 -0.86 4.35
N GLU A 40 -2.23 -1.99 3.73
CA GLU A 40 -1.21 -2.94 3.26
C GLU A 40 -0.37 -2.36 2.12
N ARG A 41 -1.01 -1.66 1.18
CA ARG A 41 -0.31 -0.91 0.11
C ARG A 41 0.58 0.18 0.68
N TYR A 42 0.15 0.87 1.75
CA TYR A 42 0.98 1.83 2.46
C TYR A 42 2.21 1.16 3.08
N ASN A 43 2.02 0.06 3.81
CA ASN A 43 3.11 -0.67 4.44
C ASN A 43 4.13 -1.20 3.41
N SER A 44 3.68 -1.72 2.27
CA SER A 44 4.56 -2.16 1.19
C SER A 44 5.44 -1.02 0.65
N ARG A 45 4.88 0.19 0.50
CA ARG A 45 5.67 1.37 0.09
C ARG A 45 6.67 1.79 1.14
N PHE A 46 6.28 1.76 2.42
CA PHE A 46 7.17 2.08 3.52
C PHE A 46 8.33 1.07 3.63
N LYS A 47 8.06 -0.22 3.44
CA LYS A 47 9.09 -1.27 3.39
C LYS A 47 10.14 -1.04 2.30
N ASN A 48 9.77 -0.44 1.17
CA ASN A 48 10.75 -0.09 0.12
C ASN A 48 11.79 0.94 0.59
N LEU A 49 11.57 1.67 1.69
CA LEU A 49 12.57 2.54 2.31
C LEU A 49 13.62 1.75 3.12
N ASN A 50 13.45 0.44 3.28
CA ASN A 50 14.35 -0.48 3.99
C ASN A 50 14.70 -0.03 5.43
N LEU A 51 13.74 0.57 6.14
CA LEU A 51 13.93 1.02 7.52
C LEU A 51 13.97 -0.11 8.54
N GLU A 52 13.65 -1.35 8.13
CA GLU A 52 13.84 -2.56 8.94
C GLU A 52 15.33 -2.81 9.24
N ASN A 53 16.22 -2.39 8.34
CA ASN A 53 17.68 -2.47 8.50
C ASN A 53 18.27 -1.07 8.75
N ALA A 54 17.71 -0.34 9.73
CA ALA A 54 18.13 1.02 10.04
C ALA A 54 19.60 1.09 10.49
N SER A 55 20.34 2.08 9.97
CA SER A 55 21.74 2.35 10.38
C SER A 55 21.84 2.87 11.83
N VAL A 56 20.76 3.45 12.36
CA VAL A 56 20.70 3.99 13.73
C VAL A 56 20.38 2.91 14.76
N ARG A 57 21.00 2.99 15.94
CA ARG A 57 20.90 1.94 16.98
C ARG A 57 19.99 2.25 18.17
N ASN A 58 19.70 3.54 18.43
CA ASN A 58 18.86 3.95 19.57
C ASN A 58 17.37 3.96 19.17
N ILE A 59 16.48 3.45 20.03
CA ILE A 59 15.02 3.44 19.83
C ILE A 59 14.46 4.83 19.48
N LYS A 60 14.97 5.90 20.11
CA LYS A 60 14.54 7.27 19.81
C LYS A 60 14.93 7.66 18.39
N SER A 61 16.14 7.33 17.98
CA SER A 61 16.63 7.59 16.62
C SER A 61 15.87 6.76 15.58
N VAL A 62 15.57 5.50 15.87
CA VAL A 62 14.75 4.62 15.01
C VAL A 62 13.33 5.18 14.87
N SER A 63 12.71 5.63 15.98
CA SER A 63 11.38 6.25 15.96
C SER A 63 11.35 7.54 15.14
N ASN A 64 12.36 8.39 15.30
CA ASN A 64 12.50 9.60 14.49
C ASN A 64 12.69 9.27 13.01
N LEU A 65 13.51 8.27 12.68
CA LEU A 65 13.73 7.83 11.31
C LEU A 65 12.45 7.29 10.66
N ASN A 66 11.66 6.51 11.40
CA ASN A 66 10.35 6.02 10.93
C ASN A 66 9.37 7.18 10.68
N THR A 67 9.36 8.17 11.58
CA THR A 67 8.54 9.38 11.42
C THR A 67 8.91 10.13 10.13
N LEU A 68 10.21 10.30 9.86
CA LEU A 68 10.69 10.88 8.61
C LEU A 68 10.27 10.05 7.39
N GLY A 69 10.33 8.72 7.47
CA GLY A 69 9.87 7.86 6.38
C GLY A 69 8.39 8.06 6.04
N HIS A 70 7.53 8.24 7.05
CA HIS A 70 6.11 8.55 6.83
C HIS A 70 5.91 9.95 6.24
N ILE A 71 6.63 10.96 6.73
CA ILE A 71 6.60 12.32 6.17
C ILE A 71 7.03 12.29 4.70
N CYS A 72 8.11 11.58 4.36
CA CYS A 72 8.56 11.45 2.97
C CYS A 72 7.49 10.86 2.05
N LEU A 73 6.77 9.81 2.48
CA LEU A 73 5.67 9.24 1.69
C LEU A 73 4.53 10.24 1.49
N LEU A 74 4.18 11.03 2.50
CA LEU A 74 3.19 12.10 2.38
C LEU A 74 3.65 13.22 1.45
N THR A 75 4.92 13.60 1.51
CA THR A 75 5.50 14.62 0.62
C THR A 75 5.41 14.20 -0.85
N VAL A 76 5.62 12.92 -1.17
CA VAL A 76 5.44 12.40 -2.54
C VAL A 76 3.99 12.54 -3.00
N ALA A 77 3.03 12.26 -2.12
CA ALA A 77 1.61 12.45 -2.41
C ALA A 77 1.28 13.91 -2.70
N ILE A 78 1.74 14.82 -1.85
CA ILE A 78 1.52 16.27 -2.01
C ILE A 78 2.19 16.79 -3.28
N ALA A 79 3.44 16.38 -3.55
CA ALA A 79 4.17 16.77 -4.75
C ALA A 79 3.45 16.31 -6.03
N ALA A 80 2.90 15.09 -6.04
CA ALA A 80 2.12 14.59 -7.18
C ALA A 80 0.87 15.44 -7.44
N ILE A 81 0.18 15.89 -6.39
CA ILE A 81 -0.97 16.80 -6.51
C ILE A 81 -0.52 18.17 -7.03
N ALA A 82 0.55 18.73 -6.48
CA ALA A 82 1.07 20.04 -6.86
C ALA A 82 1.52 20.11 -8.34
N VAL A 83 2.06 19.01 -8.87
CA VAL A 83 2.48 18.89 -10.28
C VAL A 83 1.31 18.51 -11.21
N GLY A 84 0.10 18.32 -10.68
CA GLY A 84 -1.08 17.93 -11.47
C GLY A 84 -1.14 16.45 -11.86
N ASN A 85 -0.22 15.62 -11.35
CA ASN A 85 -0.09 14.20 -11.65
C ASN A 85 -0.74 13.34 -10.55
N GLN A 86 -2.05 13.48 -10.36
CA GLN A 86 -2.78 12.81 -9.27
C GLN A 86 -2.66 11.27 -9.31
N ASP A 87 -2.52 10.68 -10.50
CA ASP A 87 -2.30 9.25 -10.68
C ASP A 87 -0.98 8.75 -10.05
N LYS A 88 -0.04 9.66 -9.77
CA LYS A 88 1.31 9.34 -9.27
C LYS A 88 1.48 9.58 -7.77
N ILE A 89 0.41 9.93 -7.05
CA ILE A 89 0.38 10.14 -5.58
C ILE A 89 1.04 8.99 -4.79
N ARG A 90 1.02 7.78 -5.35
CA ARG A 90 1.50 6.57 -4.68
C ARG A 90 2.89 6.10 -5.14
N SER A 91 3.50 6.76 -6.12
CA SER A 91 4.72 6.28 -6.79
C SER A 91 5.75 7.39 -7.00
N LEU A 92 6.82 7.35 -6.21
CA LEU A 92 7.97 8.24 -6.38
C LEU A 92 8.63 8.05 -7.75
N ASN A 93 8.85 6.80 -8.16
CA ASN A 93 9.44 6.50 -9.47
C ASN A 93 8.51 6.93 -10.62
N GLY A 94 7.20 6.83 -10.43
CA GLY A 94 6.21 7.31 -11.38
C GLY A 94 6.26 8.83 -11.51
N LEU A 95 6.35 9.55 -10.39
CA LEU A 95 6.46 11.00 -10.37
C LEU A 95 7.75 11.50 -11.05
N LYS A 96 8.90 10.88 -10.72
CA LYS A 96 10.21 11.20 -11.32
C LYS A 96 10.31 11.03 -12.83
N ARG A 97 9.44 10.22 -13.43
CA ARG A 97 9.44 9.98 -14.89
C ARG A 97 8.60 11.00 -15.65
N VAL A 98 7.74 11.74 -14.95
CA VAL A 98 6.85 12.74 -15.55
C VAL A 98 7.40 14.15 -15.35
N SER A 99 8.17 14.38 -14.28
CA SER A 99 9.02 15.58 -14.10
C SER A 99 10.20 15.58 -15.06
#